data_AF-A0A2V6YM87-F1
#
_entry.id   AF-A0A2V6YM87-F1
#
_cell.length_a   1.000
_cell.length_b   1.000
_cell.length_c   1.000
_cell.angle_alpha   90.00
_cell.angle_beta   90.00
_cell.angle_gamma   90.00
#
_symmetry.space_group_name_H-M   'P 1'
#
loop_
_entity.id
_entity.type
_entity.pdbx_description
1 polymer ?
#
loop_
_entity_poly.entity_id
_entity_poly.type
_entity_poly.pdbx_seq_one_letter_code
_entity_poly.pdbx_strand_id
1 'polypeptide(L)'
;METVEREITVPAPPGEVWPALTHSDQVSVWFGADVALDARPGGRGVFRWPDGTERHAVVEEVEPERKLSFRWLPFQRTAWGDVEPIPSTRVEITLDEVSEGTRVRVVEQSALDRRTTRIQSRASGGAFGPVLAAIDA
;
A
#
# COMPACT_ATOMS: atom_id res chain seq x y z
N MET A 1 -9.81 14.32 9.04
CA MET A 1 -9.38 13.08 8.39
C MET A 1 -9.03 13.43 6.96
N GLU A 2 -7.74 13.37 6.64
CA GLU A 2 -7.25 13.57 5.28
C GLU A 2 -7.43 12.27 4.49
N THR A 3 -8.03 12.37 3.31
CA THR A 3 -8.20 11.26 2.38
C THR A 3 -7.40 11.56 1.12
N VAL A 4 -6.61 10.60 0.68
CA VAL A 4 -5.93 10.64 -0.61
C VAL A 4 -6.41 9.45 -1.43
N GLU A 5 -6.72 9.70 -2.69
CA GLU A 5 -7.21 8.68 -3.61
C GLU A 5 -6.32 8.64 -4.85
N ARG A 6 -6.02 7.43 -5.31
CA ARG A 6 -5.27 7.14 -6.53
C ARG A 6 -5.93 6.01 -7.30
N GLU A 7 -5.85 6.08 -8.61
CA GLU A 7 -6.43 5.08 -9.50
C GLU A 7 -5.50 4.84 -10.69
N ILE A 8 -5.42 3.58 -11.12
CA ILE A 8 -4.77 3.16 -12.36
C ILE A 8 -5.57 2.02 -13.01
N THR A 9 -5.33 1.77 -14.29
CA THR A 9 -5.80 0.57 -14.99
C THR A 9 -4.62 -0.34 -15.30
N VAL A 10 -4.72 -1.61 -14.94
CA VAL A 10 -3.73 -2.66 -15.23
C VAL A 10 -4.31 -3.57 -16.31
N PRO A 11 -3.59 -3.85 -17.42
CA PRO A 11 -4.08 -4.67 -18.52
C PRO A 11 -4.03 -6.17 -18.21
N ALA A 12 -4.64 -6.58 -17.10
CA ALA A 12 -4.75 -7.95 -16.62
C ALA A 12 -6.08 -8.12 -15.85
N PRO A 13 -6.66 -9.33 -15.79
CA PRO A 13 -7.88 -9.59 -15.01
C PRO A 13 -7.62 -9.50 -13.49
N PRO A 14 -8.65 -9.27 -12.64
CA PRO A 14 -8.45 -9.06 -11.20
C PRO A 14 -7.73 -10.22 -10.50
N GLY A 15 -7.98 -11.46 -10.93
CA GLY A 15 -7.29 -12.65 -10.40
C GLY A 15 -5.78 -12.67 -10.66
N GLU A 16 -5.29 -12.01 -11.71
CA GLU A 16 -3.85 -11.87 -11.98
C GLU A 16 -3.24 -10.68 -11.22
N VAL A 17 -4.02 -9.63 -10.98
CA VAL A 17 -3.59 -8.45 -10.20
C VAL A 17 -3.57 -8.75 -8.69
N TRP A 18 -4.47 -9.61 -8.22
CA TRP A 18 -4.65 -9.90 -6.80
C TRP A 18 -3.40 -10.45 -6.07
N PRO A 19 -2.64 -11.40 -6.66
CA PRO A 19 -1.33 -11.81 -6.15
C PRO A 19 -0.37 -10.65 -5.87
N ALA A 20 -0.36 -9.62 -6.70
CA ALA A 20 0.52 -8.46 -6.52
C ALA A 20 0.18 -7.65 -5.26
N LEU A 21 -1.03 -7.80 -4.72
CA LEU A 21 -1.47 -7.13 -3.48
C LEU A 21 -1.31 -8.01 -2.24
N THR A 22 -1.25 -9.34 -2.38
CA THR A 22 -1.41 -10.29 -1.27
C THR A 22 -0.24 -11.24 -1.08
N HIS A 23 0.54 -11.53 -2.12
CA HIS A 23 1.71 -12.38 -2.03
C HIS A 23 2.96 -11.56 -1.70
N SER A 24 3.61 -11.94 -0.61
CA SER A 24 4.75 -11.22 -0.02
C SER A 24 5.89 -10.97 -1.00
N ASP A 25 6.23 -11.97 -1.81
CA ASP A 25 7.25 -11.89 -2.86
C ASP A 25 6.89 -10.85 -3.92
N GLN A 26 5.65 -10.84 -4.41
CA GLN A 26 5.22 -9.89 -5.43
C GLN A 26 5.08 -8.48 -4.88
N VAL A 27 4.52 -8.33 -3.67
CA VAL A 27 4.44 -7.03 -3.00
C VAL A 27 5.84 -6.46 -2.80
N SER A 28 6.82 -7.29 -2.41
CA SER A 28 8.20 -6.84 -2.20
C SER A 28 8.84 -6.29 -3.49
N VAL A 29 8.62 -6.97 -4.62
CA VAL A 29 9.18 -6.60 -5.92
C VAL A 29 8.77 -5.19 -6.32
N TRP A 30 7.47 -4.90 -6.28
CA TRP A 30 7.03 -3.57 -6.64
C TRP A 30 7.27 -2.63 -5.45
N PHE A 31 6.74 -2.85 -4.26
CA PHE A 31 6.74 -1.88 -3.15
C PHE A 31 8.13 -1.36 -2.72
N GLY A 32 9.22 -2.06 -3.04
CA GLY A 32 10.59 -1.61 -2.76
C GLY A 32 11.00 -1.82 -1.31
N ALA A 33 10.36 -2.79 -0.64
CA ALA A 33 10.64 -3.22 0.71
C ALA A 33 10.66 -4.76 0.76
N ASP A 34 11.38 -5.34 1.70
CA ASP A 34 11.17 -6.74 2.10
C ASP A 34 9.86 -6.83 2.89
N VAL A 35 8.87 -7.52 2.32
CA VAL A 35 7.51 -7.59 2.86
C VAL A 35 7.20 -9.00 3.31
N ALA A 36 6.76 -9.13 4.55
CA ALA A 36 6.11 -10.31 5.07
C ALA A 36 4.65 -9.97 5.40
N LEU A 37 3.70 -10.53 4.64
CA LEU A 37 2.27 -10.23 4.74
C LEU A 37 1.46 -11.51 4.93
N ASP A 38 0.65 -11.54 5.99
CA ASP A 38 -0.41 -12.51 6.22
C ASP A 38 -1.74 -11.91 5.76
N ALA A 39 -2.12 -12.14 4.49
CA ALA A 39 -3.26 -11.52 3.82
C ALA A 39 -4.61 -12.16 4.20
N ARG A 40 -4.94 -12.15 5.49
CA ARG A 40 -6.23 -12.55 6.05
C ARG A 40 -6.67 -11.54 7.11
N PRO A 41 -7.97 -11.39 7.40
CA PRO A 41 -8.43 -10.48 8.45
C PRO A 41 -7.71 -10.73 9.80
N GLY A 42 -7.15 -9.67 10.39
CA GLY A 42 -6.32 -9.71 11.59
C GLY A 42 -4.87 -10.17 11.37
N GLY A 43 -4.50 -10.54 10.15
CA GLY A 43 -3.14 -10.89 9.77
C GLY A 43 -2.20 -9.68 9.84
N ARG A 44 -0.90 -9.96 9.97
CA ARG A 44 0.13 -8.92 10.14
C ARG A 44 0.90 -8.70 8.84
N GLY A 45 1.27 -7.45 8.60
CA GLY A 45 2.23 -7.04 7.59
C GLY A 45 3.47 -6.43 8.24
N VAL A 46 4.65 -6.79 7.77
CA VAL A 46 5.93 -6.17 8.14
C VAL A 46 6.63 -5.76 6.86
N PHE A 47 7.02 -4.49 6.76
CA PHE A 47 7.65 -3.89 5.60
C PHE A 47 8.99 -3.32 6.04
N ARG A 48 10.09 -3.83 5.48
CA ARG A 48 11.46 -3.39 5.78
C ARG A 48 12.11 -2.76 4.57
N TRP A 49 12.56 -1.53 4.73
CA TRP A 49 13.25 -0.80 3.66
C TRP A 49 14.76 -1.05 3.70
N PRO A 50 15.47 -0.85 2.57
CA PRO A 50 16.93 -1.02 2.52
C PRO A 50 17.72 -0.12 3.48
N ASP A 51 17.14 0.98 3.92
CA ASP A 51 17.73 1.89 4.91
C ASP A 51 17.63 1.37 6.35
N GLY A 52 16.99 0.22 6.57
CA GLY A 52 16.79 -0.40 7.88
C GLY A 52 15.50 0.04 8.60
N THR A 53 14.72 0.95 8.01
CA THR A 53 13.42 1.35 8.58
C THR A 53 12.41 0.22 8.42
N GLU A 54 11.52 0.05 9.40
CA GLU A 54 10.47 -0.97 9.40
C GLU A 54 9.10 -0.38 9.78
N ARG A 55 8.05 -0.75 9.06
CA ARG A 55 6.66 -0.44 9.38
C ARG A 55 5.81 -1.70 9.49
N HIS A 56 4.80 -1.61 10.35
CA HIS A 56 3.90 -2.71 10.67
C HIS A 56 2.49 -2.37 10.26
N ALA A 57 1.75 -3.37 9.78
CA ALA A 57 0.35 -3.25 9.41
C ALA A 57 -0.48 -4.39 10.00
N VAL A 58 -1.78 -4.14 10.13
CA VAL A 58 -2.80 -5.16 10.41
C VAL A 58 -3.81 -5.16 9.27
N VAL A 59 -4.04 -6.31 8.67
CA VAL A 59 -5.05 -6.52 7.64
C VAL A 59 -6.43 -6.44 8.29
N GLU A 60 -7.31 -5.58 7.77
CA GLU A 60 -8.65 -5.37 8.29
C GLU A 60 -9.68 -6.19 7.51
N GLU A 61 -9.66 -6.13 6.17
CA GLU A 61 -10.63 -6.80 5.29
C GLU A 61 -9.92 -7.45 4.10
N VAL A 62 -10.42 -8.61 3.69
CA VAL A 62 -9.95 -9.34 2.51
C VAL A 62 -11.17 -9.93 1.79
N GLU A 63 -11.41 -9.46 0.59
CA GLU A 63 -12.32 -10.07 -0.38
C GLU A 63 -11.47 -10.49 -1.59
N PRO A 64 -11.24 -11.79 -1.81
CA PRO A 64 -10.41 -12.27 -2.91
C PRO A 64 -10.77 -11.60 -4.24
N GLU A 65 -9.75 -11.12 -4.96
CA GLU A 65 -9.85 -10.50 -6.27
C GLU A 65 -10.68 -9.21 -6.33
N ARG A 66 -11.06 -8.64 -5.18
CA ARG A 66 -11.94 -7.47 -5.11
C ARG A 66 -11.45 -6.40 -4.16
N LYS A 67 -11.00 -6.77 -2.96
CA LYS A 67 -10.70 -5.80 -1.90
C LYS A 67 -9.66 -6.29 -0.91
N LEU A 68 -8.64 -5.47 -0.68
CA LEU A 68 -7.73 -5.60 0.46
C LEU A 68 -7.75 -4.29 1.23
N SER A 69 -7.97 -4.35 2.54
CA SER A 69 -7.71 -3.20 3.41
C SER A 69 -6.81 -3.57 4.58
N PHE A 70 -5.96 -2.63 4.95
CA PHE A 70 -5.07 -2.78 6.08
C PHE A 70 -4.83 -1.42 6.75
N ARG A 71 -4.39 -1.47 8.00
CA ARG A 71 -4.03 -0.30 8.78
C ARG A 71 -2.57 -0.33 9.13
N TRP A 72 -1.86 0.72 8.76
CA TRP A 72 -0.54 0.97 9.31
C TRP A 72 -0.62 1.26 10.81
N LEU A 73 0.22 0.58 11.59
CA LEU A 73 0.34 0.84 13.02
C LEU A 73 0.93 2.25 13.26
N PRO A 74 0.60 2.89 14.40
CA PRO A 74 0.96 4.27 14.68
C PRO A 74 2.43 4.44 15.13
N PHE A 75 3.33 3.65 14.56
CA PHE A 75 4.76 3.72 14.81
C PHE A 75 5.56 3.19 13.62
N GLN A 76 6.84 3.56 13.58
CA GLN A 76 7.87 2.90 12.79
C GLN A 76 9.03 2.49 13.69
N ARG A 77 9.85 1.55 13.22
CA ARG A 77 11.15 1.23 13.83
C ARG A 77 12.26 1.78 12.95
N THR A 78 13.23 2.45 13.55
CA THR A 78 14.42 2.95 12.84
C THR A 78 15.43 1.81 12.65
N ALA A 79 16.43 2.05 11.80
CA ALA A 79 17.57 1.14 11.62
C ALA A 79 18.34 0.83 12.92
N TRP A 80 18.23 1.71 13.93
CA TRP A 80 18.88 1.57 15.23
C TRP A 80 18.01 0.88 16.28
N GLY A 81 16.77 0.50 15.91
CA GLY A 81 15.82 -0.20 16.77
C GLY A 81 14.91 0.71 17.60
N ASP A 82 15.05 2.04 17.48
CA ASP A 82 14.18 3.01 18.13
C ASP A 82 12.75 2.90 17.58
N VAL A 83 11.76 3.15 18.44
CA VAL A 83 10.34 3.19 18.04
C VAL A 83 9.89 4.64 18.01
N GLU A 84 9.51 5.11 16.82
CA GLU A 84 9.06 6.48 16.60
C GLU A 84 7.55 6.50 16.34
N PRO A 85 6.77 7.33 17.06
CA PRO A 85 5.35 7.46 16.82
C PRO A 85 5.10 8.19 15.49
N ILE A 86 4.21 7.62 14.68
CA ILE A 86 3.76 8.23 13.43
C ILE A 86 2.24 8.05 13.30
N PRO A 87 1.53 8.91 12.55
CA PRO A 87 0.10 8.75 12.36
C PRO A 87 -0.26 7.39 11.76
N SER A 88 -1.34 6.79 12.27
CA SER A 88 -1.95 5.61 11.63
C SER A 88 -2.67 6.04 10.35
N THR A 89 -2.54 5.22 9.32
CA THR A 89 -3.23 5.38 8.04
C THR A 89 -3.94 4.08 7.70
N ARG A 90 -5.21 4.16 7.35
CA ARG A 90 -5.97 3.06 6.73
C ARG A 90 -5.74 3.11 5.22
N VAL A 91 -5.41 1.97 4.62
CA VAL A 91 -5.30 1.80 3.18
C VAL A 91 -6.39 0.83 2.74
N GLU A 92 -7.20 1.23 1.77
CA GLU A 92 -8.17 0.38 1.10
C GLU A 92 -7.80 0.30 -0.38
N ILE A 93 -7.68 -0.92 -0.89
CA ILE A 93 -7.40 -1.20 -2.30
C ILE A 93 -8.58 -1.98 -2.86
N THR A 94 -9.19 -1.49 -3.94
CA THR A 94 -10.28 -2.16 -4.64
C THR A 94 -9.88 -2.48 -6.07
N LEU A 95 -10.33 -3.64 -6.56
CA LEU A 95 -10.15 -4.13 -7.91
C LEU A 95 -11.53 -4.19 -8.59
N ASP A 96 -11.71 -3.39 -9.64
CA ASP A 96 -12.89 -3.46 -10.50
C ASP A 96 -12.49 -3.95 -11.89
N GLU A 97 -13.18 -4.97 -12.40
CA GLU A 97 -13.02 -5.38 -13.79
C GLU A 97 -13.59 -4.30 -14.73
N VAL A 98 -12.80 -3.92 -15.73
CA VAL A 98 -13.16 -2.96 -16.78
C VAL A 98 -12.76 -3.50 -18.15
N SER A 99 -13.23 -2.90 -19.23
CA SER A 99 -12.96 -3.39 -20.60
C SER A 99 -11.47 -3.48 -20.96
N GLU A 100 -10.62 -2.69 -20.32
CA GLU A 100 -9.18 -2.62 -20.55
C GLU A 100 -8.36 -3.48 -19.57
N GLY A 101 -9.00 -4.18 -18.63
CA GLY A 101 -8.34 -5.00 -17.61
C GLY A 101 -8.94 -4.75 -16.22
N THR A 102 -8.09 -4.41 -15.25
CA THR A 102 -8.50 -4.15 -13.86
C THR A 102 -8.19 -2.73 -13.46
N ARG A 103 -9.21 -2.00 -13.00
CA ARG A 103 -9.04 -0.72 -12.36
C ARG A 103 -8.69 -0.93 -10.90
N VAL A 104 -7.50 -0.49 -10.51
CA VAL A 104 -6.98 -0.55 -9.15
C VAL A 104 -7.17 0.83 -8.52
N ARG A 105 -8.00 0.91 -7.48
CA ARG A 105 -8.21 2.14 -6.72
C ARG A 105 -7.64 1.99 -5.33
N VAL A 106 -6.85 2.96 -4.89
CA VAL A 106 -6.23 3.01 -3.57
C VAL A 106 -6.75 4.25 -2.84
N VAL A 107 -7.35 4.05 -1.67
CA VAL A 107 -7.81 5.12 -0.78
C VAL A 107 -7.02 5.04 0.52
N GLU A 108 -6.33 6.13 0.83
CA GLU A 108 -5.58 6.30 2.08
C GLU A 108 -6.32 7.29 2.98
N GLN A 109 -6.62 6.87 4.21
CA GLN A 109 -7.27 7.71 5.21
C GLN A 109 -6.35 7.84 6.42
N SER A 110 -5.83 9.06 6.62
CA SER A 110 -4.95 9.36 7.75
C SER A 110 -5.74 9.90 8.94
N ALA A 111 -5.29 9.52 10.14
CA ALA A 111 -5.76 10.13 11.38
C ALA A 111 -5.33 11.61 11.54
N LEU A 112 -4.53 12.15 10.62
CA LEU A 112 -4.15 13.58 10.61
C LEU A 112 -5.34 14.50 10.26
N ASP A 113 -5.40 15.63 10.99
CA ASP A 113 -6.06 16.86 10.59
C ASP A 113 -4.98 17.82 10.07
N ARG A 114 -5.01 18.16 8.77
CA ARG A 114 -4.04 19.08 8.17
C ARG A 114 -4.67 20.44 7.90
N ARG A 115 -4.23 21.46 8.66
CA ARG A 115 -4.13 22.81 8.11
C ARG A 115 -2.89 22.87 7.20
N THR A 116 -3.13 23.06 5.89
CA THR A 116 -2.16 23.40 4.80
C THR A 116 -1.17 22.26 4.44
N THR A 117 -0.90 21.89 3.19
CA THR A 117 -0.60 22.70 2.00
C THR A 117 -0.86 21.90 0.71
N ARG A 118 -1.42 22.56 -0.30
CA ARG A 118 -1.51 22.12 -1.70
C ARG A 118 -0.09 21.89 -2.24
N ILE A 119 0.30 20.63 -2.47
CA ILE A 119 1.55 20.29 -3.16
C ILE A 119 1.25 20.19 -4.66
N GLN A 120 1.77 21.15 -5.42
CA GLN A 120 1.96 21.01 -6.86
C GLN A 120 3.04 19.94 -7.11
N SER A 121 2.78 19.08 -8.08
CA SER A 121 3.63 17.96 -8.46
C SER A 121 5.08 18.38 -8.75
N ARG A 122 6.01 17.88 -7.95
CA ARG A 122 7.35 17.48 -8.42
C ARG A 122 7.60 16.08 -7.88
N ALA A 123 7.80 15.15 -8.82
CA ALA A 123 8.05 13.74 -8.55
C ALA A 123 9.17 13.59 -7.51
N SER A 124 8.80 13.12 -6.33
CA SER A 124 9.72 12.60 -5.31
C SER A 124 8.95 11.57 -4.47
N GLY A 125 9.56 10.39 -4.34
CA GLY A 125 9.11 9.16 -3.68
C GLY A 125 7.83 9.21 -2.85
N GLY A 126 6.75 8.66 -3.41
CA GLY A 126 5.57 8.23 -2.66
C GLY A 126 5.43 6.71 -2.75
N ALA A 127 4.98 6.08 -1.65
CA ALA A 127 4.93 4.64 -1.37
C ALA A 127 4.11 3.74 -2.33
N PHE A 128 3.80 4.21 -3.54
CA PHE A 128 3.11 3.47 -4.59
C PHE A 128 3.67 3.72 -6.01
N GLY A 129 4.80 4.43 -6.13
CA GLY A 129 5.55 4.55 -7.38
C GLY A 129 5.75 3.25 -8.19
N PRO A 130 5.80 2.06 -7.58
CA PRO A 130 6.12 0.85 -8.35
C PRO A 130 4.92 0.08 -8.91
N VAL A 131 3.67 0.40 -8.54
CA VAL A 131 2.53 -0.10 -9.33
C VAL A 131 2.59 0.49 -10.75
N LEU A 132 3.32 1.61 -10.94
CA LEU A 132 3.62 2.21 -12.24
C LEU A 132 4.90 1.67 -12.91
N ALA A 133 5.77 0.94 -12.20
CA ALA A 133 7.08 0.51 -12.74
C ALA A 133 7.11 -0.96 -13.19
N ALA A 134 6.13 -1.79 -12.80
CA ALA A 134 6.07 -3.19 -13.18
C ALA A 134 5.38 -3.45 -14.55
N ILE A 135 5.08 -2.41 -15.33
CA ILE A 135 4.35 -2.48 -16.62
C ILE A 135 5.21 -2.15 -17.84
N ASP A 136 6.46 -1.71 -17.68
CA ASP A 136 7.39 -1.56 -18.82
C ASP A 136 8.70 -2.30 -18.52
N ALA A 137 9.06 -3.21 -19.42
CA ALA A 137 10.37 -3.87 -19.47
C ALA A 137 11.52 -2.86 -19.59
#